data_AF-A0A2N2GFW4-F1
#
_entry.id   AF-A0A2N2GFW4-F1
#
_cell.length_a   1.000
_cell.length_b   1.000
_cell.length_c   1.000
_cell.angle_alpha   90.00
_cell.angle_beta   90.00
_cell.angle_gamma   90.00
#
_symmetry.space_group_name_H-M   'P 1'
#
loop_
_entity.id
_entity.type
_entity.pdbx_description
1 polymer ?
#
loop_
_entity_poly.entity_id
_entity_poly.type
_entity_poly.pdbx_seq_one_letter_code
_entity_poly.pdbx_strand_id
1 'polypeptide(L)'
;MTPAQNHLKTYALPRIGTDRKQDNMIIDSHYHYMTGMTEKAAAEMVGMIAHEAKIIGTNPDYDALLKTAGETWGDPLADRLIDRMDEGGIDITVAVNVDNIQIKYFTPEIMQKQNRMLGGNARALFGLADASPN
;
A
#
# COMPACT_ATOMS: atom_id res chain seq x y z
N MET A 1 -1.52 -24.13 -24.21
CA MET A 1 -1.42 -23.36 -22.96
C MET A 1 -0.01 -22.80 -22.90
N THR A 2 0.16 -21.50 -23.15
CA THR A 2 1.44 -20.81 -23.06
C THR A 2 1.74 -20.48 -21.60
N PRO A 3 2.96 -20.69 -21.09
CA PRO A 3 3.32 -20.28 -19.74
C PRO A 3 3.30 -18.75 -19.64
N ALA A 4 2.62 -18.22 -18.62
CA ALA A 4 2.68 -16.80 -18.29
C ALA A 4 4.13 -16.41 -18.01
N GLN A 5 4.66 -15.46 -18.78
CA GLN A 5 5.96 -14.86 -18.55
C GLN A 5 5.89 -14.09 -17.22
N ASN A 6 6.51 -14.64 -16.17
CA ASN A 6 6.74 -13.92 -14.93
C ASN A 6 7.67 -12.74 -15.23
N HIS A 7 7.09 -11.55 -15.42
CA HIS A 7 7.80 -10.28 -15.38
C HIS A 7 8.22 -9.98 -13.94
N LEU A 8 9.17 -10.73 -13.40
CA LEU A 8 9.91 -10.32 -12.21
C LEU A 8 10.78 -9.14 -12.64
N LYS A 9 10.31 -7.91 -12.43
CA LYS A 9 11.20 -6.75 -12.37
C LYS A 9 12.17 -7.04 -11.23
N THR A 10 13.42 -7.31 -11.57
CA THR A 10 14.50 -7.28 -10.59
C THR A 10 14.68 -5.82 -10.23
N TYR A 11 14.23 -5.44 -9.03
CA TYR A 11 14.63 -4.18 -8.42
C TYR A 11 16.11 -4.33 -8.05
N ALA A 12 16.99 -4.09 -9.03
CA ALA A 12 18.35 -3.74 -8.72
C ALA A 12 18.24 -2.40 -8.00
N LEU A 13 18.24 -2.43 -6.66
CA LEU A 13 18.27 -1.23 -5.83
C LEU A 13 19.38 -0.33 -6.41
N PRO A 14 19.04 0.82 -7.04
CA PRO A 14 20.07 1.73 -7.49
C PRO A 14 20.86 2.09 -6.23
N ARG A 15 22.18 1.85 -6.25
CA ARG A 15 23.03 2.40 -5.20
C ARG A 15 22.86 3.91 -5.26
N ILE A 16 22.10 4.40 -4.29
CA ILE A 16 21.74 5.80 -4.10
C ILE A 16 23.01 6.66 -4.21
N GLY A 17 22.83 7.84 -4.80
CA GLY A 17 23.86 8.84 -5.10
C GLY A 17 25.02 8.88 -4.10
N THR A 18 26.21 8.93 -4.65
CA THR A 18 27.53 8.76 -4.04
C THR A 18 27.96 9.83 -3.03
N ASP A 19 27.05 10.44 -2.25
CA ASP A 19 27.41 11.57 -1.36
C ASP A 19 26.67 11.67 -0.01
N ARG A 20 25.82 10.70 0.35
CA ARG A 20 25.27 10.65 1.71
C ARG A 20 26.26 9.98 2.66
N LYS A 21 27.06 10.77 3.38
CA LYS A 21 27.50 10.39 4.74
C LYS A 21 26.26 10.42 5.65
N GLN A 22 25.39 9.42 5.56
CA GLN A 22 24.21 9.31 6.43
C GLN A 22 24.41 8.17 7.42
N ASP A 23 24.73 8.53 8.65
CA ASP A 23 24.71 7.61 9.80
C ASP A 23 23.27 7.47 10.39
N ASN A 24 22.27 8.10 9.75
CA ASN A 24 20.89 8.13 10.23
C ASN A 24 19.96 7.39 9.27
N MET A 25 19.18 6.47 9.82
CA MET A 25 18.14 5.71 9.13
C MET A 25 16.78 6.43 9.25
N ILE A 26 16.05 6.57 8.15
CA ILE A 26 14.69 7.12 8.11
C ILE A 26 13.70 5.95 8.12
N ILE A 27 12.85 5.93 9.16
CA ILE A 27 11.81 4.93 9.32
C ILE A 27 10.44 5.60 9.17
N ASP A 28 9.68 5.16 8.18
CA ASP A 28 8.24 5.40 8.09
C ASP A 28 7.51 4.35 8.93
N SER A 29 6.98 4.76 10.08
CA SER A 29 6.30 3.85 11.01
C SER A 29 4.87 3.49 10.59
N HIS A 30 4.30 4.14 9.57
CA HIS A 30 2.89 3.94 9.23
C HIS A 30 2.60 4.24 7.76
N TYR A 31 2.54 3.18 6.95
CA TYR A 31 2.09 3.26 5.56
C TYR A 31 0.91 2.34 5.31
N HIS A 32 -0.23 2.90 4.86
CA HIS A 32 -1.38 2.09 4.47
C HIS A 32 -1.17 1.43 3.11
N TYR A 33 -0.78 0.16 3.11
CA TYR A 33 -0.56 -0.61 1.89
C TYR A 33 -1.84 -1.30 1.42
N MET A 34 -2.48 -0.75 0.40
CA MET A 34 -3.77 -1.25 -0.09
C MET A 34 -3.59 -2.16 -1.31
N THR A 35 -3.15 -3.39 -1.06
CA THR A 35 -2.92 -4.45 -2.08
C THR A 35 -4.08 -4.69 -3.05
N GLY A 36 -5.30 -4.57 -2.56
CA GLY A 36 -6.52 -4.99 -3.27
C GLY A 36 -7.64 -3.98 -3.14
N MET A 37 -7.33 -2.69 -3.25
CA MET A 37 -8.35 -1.64 -3.28
C MET A 37 -9.33 -1.90 -4.43
N THR A 38 -10.58 -2.20 -4.09
CA THR A 38 -11.67 -2.26 -5.07
C THR A 38 -12.41 -0.94 -5.11
N GLU A 39 -13.11 -0.66 -6.21
CA GLU A 39 -13.98 0.53 -6.32
C GLU A 39 -15.01 0.59 -5.18
N LYS A 40 -15.58 -0.55 -4.79
CA LYS A 40 -16.51 -0.64 -3.65
C LYS A 40 -15.84 -0.26 -2.33
N ALA A 41 -14.64 -0.76 -2.06
CA ALA A 41 -13.88 -0.42 -0.86
C ALA A 41 -13.52 1.08 -0.85
N ALA A 42 -13.08 1.62 -1.99
CA ALA A 42 -12.80 3.04 -2.15
C ALA A 42 -14.06 3.89 -1.89
N ALA A 43 -15.22 3.50 -2.41
CA ALA A 43 -16.48 4.20 -2.16
C ALA A 43 -16.88 4.21 -0.68
N GLU A 44 -16.74 3.09 0.05
CA GLU A 44 -17.04 3.04 1.49
C GLU A 44 -16.10 3.98 2.28
N MET A 45 -14.79 3.97 1.98
CA MET A 45 -13.81 4.85 2.64
C MET A 45 -14.01 6.32 2.30
N VAL A 46 -14.22 6.65 1.02
CA VAL A 46 -14.49 8.03 0.60
C VAL A 46 -15.81 8.53 1.19
N GLY A 47 -16.81 7.67 1.32
CA GLY A 47 -18.06 7.97 2.01
C GLY A 47 -17.84 8.38 3.47
N MET A 48 -16.97 7.66 4.19
CA MET A 48 -16.58 8.02 5.55
C MET A 48 -15.82 9.36 5.60
N ILE A 49 -14.81 9.54 4.76
CA ILE A 49 -14.03 10.79 4.72
C ILE A 49 -14.94 11.98 4.40
N ALA A 50 -15.84 11.84 3.42
CA ALA A 50 -16.80 12.88 3.05
C ALA A 50 -17.81 13.17 4.17
N HIS A 51 -18.21 12.16 4.93
CA HIS A 51 -19.06 12.33 6.11
C HIS A 51 -18.35 13.15 7.20
N GLU A 52 -17.14 12.74 7.59
CA GLU A 52 -16.35 13.46 8.61
C GLU A 52 -16.02 14.90 8.18
N ALA A 53 -15.68 15.10 6.91
CA ALA A 53 -15.45 16.42 6.36
C ALA A 53 -16.68 17.33 6.50
N LYS A 54 -17.89 16.81 6.26
CA LYS A 54 -19.15 17.55 6.44
C LYS A 54 -19.39 17.93 7.89
N ILE A 55 -19.05 17.06 8.84
CA ILE A 55 -19.19 17.35 10.28
C ILE A 55 -18.33 18.55 10.69
N ILE A 56 -17.12 18.66 10.14
CA ILE A 56 -16.20 19.78 10.43
C ILE A 56 -16.46 21.02 9.55
N GLY A 57 -17.58 21.07 8.81
CA GLY A 57 -17.97 22.22 7.99
C GLY A 57 -17.28 22.30 6.62
N THR A 58 -16.64 21.23 6.16
CA THR A 58 -16.06 21.13 4.82
C THR A 58 -17.00 20.38 3.88
N ASN A 59 -17.11 20.81 2.63
CA ASN A 59 -17.93 20.13 1.63
C ASN A 59 -17.02 19.56 0.52
N PRO A 60 -16.46 18.35 0.69
CA PRO A 60 -15.58 17.78 -0.31
C PRO A 60 -16.35 17.34 -1.54
N ASP A 61 -15.69 17.43 -2.70
CA ASP A 61 -16.18 16.83 -3.95
C ASP A 61 -16.02 15.30 -3.86
N TYR A 62 -17.13 14.62 -3.56
CA TYR A 62 -17.15 13.17 -3.39
C TYR A 62 -16.71 12.43 -4.66
N ASP A 63 -17.14 12.89 -5.83
CA ASP A 63 -16.86 12.21 -7.10
C ASP A 63 -15.37 12.36 -7.46
N ALA A 64 -14.80 13.55 -7.23
CA ALA A 64 -13.37 13.77 -7.40
C ALA A 64 -12.53 12.93 -6.42
N LEU A 65 -12.97 12.83 -5.15
CA LEU A 65 -12.30 11.97 -4.16
C LEU A 65 -12.38 10.50 -4.53
N LEU A 66 -13.55 10.01 -4.97
CA LEU A 66 -13.74 8.62 -5.36
C LEU A 66 -12.89 8.26 -6.57
N LYS A 67 -12.86 9.13 -7.58
CA LYS A 67 -11.98 8.96 -8.73
C LYS A 67 -10.51 8.86 -8.29
N THR A 68 -10.06 9.82 -7.48
CA THR A 68 -8.69 9.85 -6.97
C THR A 68 -8.36 8.58 -6.19
N ALA A 69 -9.26 8.13 -5.32
CA ALA A 69 -9.10 6.91 -4.53
C ALA A 69 -8.95 5.67 -5.41
N GLY A 70 -9.82 5.52 -6.42
CA GLY A 70 -9.78 4.41 -7.37
C GLY A 70 -8.49 4.36 -8.19
N GLU A 71 -7.94 5.53 -8.55
CA GLU A 71 -6.71 5.64 -9.35
C GLU A 71 -5.43 5.47 -8.51
N THR A 72 -5.46 5.91 -7.24
CA THR A 72 -4.23 6.15 -6.47
C THR A 72 -4.09 5.39 -5.17
N TRP A 73 -5.12 4.71 -4.67
CA TRP A 73 -4.98 3.98 -3.40
C TRP A 73 -4.54 2.54 -3.61
N GLY A 74 -4.98 1.89 -4.68
CA GLY A 74 -4.54 0.53 -5.00
C GLY A 74 -3.05 0.48 -5.35
N ASP A 75 -2.32 -0.45 -4.73
CA ASP A 75 -0.91 -0.72 -5.04
C ASP A 75 -0.61 -2.24 -4.98
N PRO A 76 -1.11 -3.03 -5.95
CA PRO A 76 -1.05 -4.49 -5.89
C PRO A 76 0.37 -5.08 -5.94
N LEU A 77 1.34 -4.33 -6.49
CA LEU A 77 2.72 -4.77 -6.67
C LEU A 77 3.74 -4.04 -5.78
N ALA A 78 3.29 -3.05 -4.99
CA ALA A 78 4.15 -2.20 -4.18
C ALA A 78 5.08 -1.25 -4.97
N ASP A 79 4.90 -1.13 -6.29
CA ASP A 79 5.69 -0.23 -7.13
C ASP A 79 5.62 1.21 -6.61
N ARG A 80 4.43 1.68 -6.20
CA ARG A 80 4.26 3.06 -5.69
C ARG A 80 4.91 3.23 -4.31
N LEU A 81 4.79 2.23 -3.42
CA LEU A 81 5.48 2.25 -2.13
C LEU A 81 7.00 2.40 -2.33
N ILE A 82 7.59 1.61 -3.23
CA ILE A 82 9.04 1.67 -3.49
C ILE A 82 9.45 3.01 -4.08
N ASP A 83 8.71 3.53 -5.07
CA ASP A 83 8.98 4.85 -5.64
C ASP A 83 8.97 5.95 -4.55
N ARG A 84 8.03 5.86 -3.60
CA ARG A 84 7.95 6.82 -2.47
C ARG A 84 9.08 6.67 -1.47
N MET A 85 9.51 5.43 -1.20
CA MET A 85 10.66 5.18 -0.33
C MET A 85 11.93 5.79 -0.95
N ASP A 86 12.14 5.57 -2.25
CA ASP A 86 13.29 6.12 -3.00
C ASP A 86 13.25 7.66 -3.06
N GLU A 87 12.10 8.25 -3.39
CA GLU A 87 11.90 9.71 -3.41
C GLU A 87 12.12 10.35 -2.03
N GLY A 88 11.62 9.72 -0.98
CA GLY A 88 11.71 10.21 0.40
C GLY A 88 13.05 9.91 1.07
N GLY A 89 13.87 9.03 0.50
CA GLY A 89 15.05 8.47 1.17
C GLY A 89 14.70 7.70 2.43
N ILE A 90 13.58 6.97 2.41
CA ILE A 90 13.09 6.14 3.53
C ILE A 90 13.77 4.77 3.43
N ASP A 91 14.42 4.35 4.52
CA ASP A 91 15.14 3.08 4.57
C ASP A 91 14.21 1.91 4.98
N ILE A 92 13.26 2.19 5.86
CA ILE A 92 12.31 1.20 6.39
C ILE A 92 10.91 1.78 6.39
N THR A 93 9.94 1.03 5.87
CA THR A 93 8.51 1.34 6.00
C THR A 93 7.77 0.20 6.68
N VAL A 94 6.99 0.53 7.71
CA VAL A 94 6.03 -0.37 8.32
C VAL A 94 4.72 -0.27 7.53
N ALA A 95 4.55 -1.20 6.59
CA ALA A 95 3.33 -1.34 5.82
C ALA A 95 2.22 -2.02 6.64
N VAL A 96 1.05 -1.40 6.69
CA VAL A 96 -0.14 -1.86 7.41
C VAL A 96 -1.35 -1.86 6.49
N ASN A 97 -2.30 -2.77 6.69
CA ASN A 97 -3.63 -2.65 6.08
C ASN A 97 -4.49 -1.70 6.90
N VAL A 98 -5.49 -1.06 6.27
CA VAL A 98 -6.50 -0.28 7.01
C VAL A 98 -7.44 -1.27 7.72
N ASP A 99 -7.49 -1.21 9.04
CA ASP A 99 -8.29 -2.10 9.90
C ASP A 99 -9.44 -1.35 10.59
N ASN A 100 -10.21 -0.57 9.82
CA ASN A 100 -11.37 0.12 10.39
C ASN A 100 -12.58 -0.81 10.48
N ILE A 101 -12.94 -1.21 11.71
CA ILE A 101 -14.09 -2.08 12.00
C ILE A 101 -15.45 -1.49 11.56
N GLN A 102 -15.55 -0.17 11.36
CA GLN A 102 -16.77 0.46 10.88
C GLN A 102 -16.98 0.25 9.37
N ILE A 103 -15.93 -0.11 8.63
CA ILE A 103 -16.01 -0.45 7.21
C ILE A 103 -16.48 -1.90 7.10
N LYS A 104 -17.75 -2.09 6.72
CA LYS A 104 -18.37 -3.42 6.63
C LYS A 104 -17.65 -4.35 5.64
N TYR A 105 -16.98 -3.78 4.65
CA TYR A 105 -16.16 -4.54 3.72
C TYR A 105 -14.89 -5.13 4.36
N PHE A 106 -14.38 -4.58 5.47
CA PHE A 106 -13.15 -5.06 6.13
C PHE A 106 -13.44 -6.13 7.18
N THR A 107 -13.90 -7.30 6.71
CA THR A 107 -14.08 -8.46 7.58
C THR A 107 -12.72 -9.06 8.01
N PRO A 108 -12.66 -9.80 9.13
CA PRO A 108 -11.43 -10.47 9.57
C PRO A 108 -10.80 -11.34 8.47
N GLU A 109 -11.59 -12.05 7.68
CA GLU A 109 -11.13 -12.93 6.60
C GLU A 109 -10.46 -12.11 5.48
N ILE A 110 -11.04 -10.97 5.12
CA ILE A 110 -10.49 -10.06 4.12
C ILE A 110 -9.19 -9.44 4.63
N MET A 111 -9.14 -8.99 5.89
CA MET A 111 -7.93 -8.44 6.51
C MET A 111 -6.80 -9.47 6.59
N GLN A 112 -7.09 -10.69 7.02
CA GLN A 112 -6.10 -11.77 7.03
C GLN A 112 -5.60 -12.11 5.63
N LYS A 113 -6.48 -12.11 4.62
CA LYS A 113 -6.08 -12.30 3.22
C LYS A 113 -5.15 -11.18 2.76
N GLN A 114 -5.48 -9.92 3.06
CA GLN A 114 -4.63 -8.78 2.72
C GLN A 114 -3.28 -8.82 3.45
N ASN A 115 -3.24 -9.22 4.72
CA ASN A 115 -1.98 -9.41 5.46
C ASN A 115 -1.10 -10.49 4.81
N ARG A 116 -1.69 -11.61 4.35
CA ARG A 116 -0.95 -12.64 3.60
C ARG A 116 -0.40 -12.11 2.27
N MET A 117 -1.19 -11.33 1.53
CA MET A 117 -0.74 -10.71 0.28
C MET A 117 0.38 -9.71 0.51
N LEU A 118 0.27 -8.84 1.53
CA LEU A 118 1.34 -7.92 1.93
C LEU A 118 2.64 -8.67 2.27
N GLY A 119 2.55 -9.70 3.12
CA GLY A 119 3.70 -10.52 3.48
C GLY A 119 4.33 -11.22 2.27
N GLY A 120 3.51 -11.74 1.35
CA GLY A 120 3.97 -12.37 0.11
C GLY A 120 4.65 -11.39 -0.84
N ASN A 121 4.06 -10.20 -1.03
CA ASN A 121 4.61 -9.16 -1.89
C ASN A 121 5.94 -8.62 -1.35
N ALA A 122 6.02 -8.37 -0.04
CA ALA A 122 7.28 -7.97 0.60
C ALA A 122 8.38 -9.02 0.36
N ARG A 123 8.07 -10.32 0.54
CA ARG A 123 9.03 -11.38 0.27
C ARG A 123 9.48 -11.44 -1.18
N ALA A 124 8.53 -11.37 -2.12
CA ALA A 124 8.82 -11.38 -3.55
C ALA A 124 9.71 -10.20 -3.96
N LEU A 125 9.43 -9.02 -3.43
CA LEU A 125 10.16 -7.79 -3.74
C LEU A 125 11.61 -7.82 -3.24
N PHE A 126 11.84 -8.41 -2.06
CA PHE A 126 13.18 -8.53 -1.46
C PHE A 126 13.88 -9.87 -1.76
N GLY A 127 13.32 -10.71 -2.64
CA GLY A 127 13.89 -12.02 -2.97
C GLY A 127 14.00 -12.98 -1.77
N LEU A 128 13.15 -12.80 -0.76
CA LEU A 128 13.10 -13.64 0.43
C LEU A 128 12.27 -14.90 0.14
N ALA A 129 12.78 -16.06 0.55
CA ALA A 129 12.04 -17.32 0.43
C ALA A 129 10.75 -17.28 1.28
N ASP A 130 9.71 -17.99 0.84
CA ASP A 130 8.46 -18.13 1.58
C ASP A 130 8.73 -18.83 2.91
N ALA A 131 8.72 -18.07 4.00
CA ALA A 131 8.64 -18.62 5.34
C ALA A 131 7.17 -18.95 5.63
N SER A 132 6.64 -20.00 4.99
CA SER A 132 5.34 -20.53 5.39
C SER A 132 5.50 -21.19 6.75
N PRO A 133 4.77 -20.77 7.80
CA PRO A 133 4.48 -21.69 8.88
C PRO A 133 3.58 -22.77 8.28
N ASN A 134 3.97 -24.03 8.46
CA ASN A 134 3.04 -25.15 8.31
C ASN A 134 1.87 -25.00 9.29
#